data_AF-S7X2Z0-F1
#
_entry.id   AF-S7X2Z0-F1
#
_cell.length_a   1.000
_cell.length_b   1.000
_cell.length_c   1.000
_cell.angle_alpha   90.00
_cell.angle_beta   90.00
_cell.angle_gamma   90.00
#
_symmetry.space_group_name_H-M   'P 1'
#
loop_
_entity.id
_entity.type
_entity.pdbx_description
1 polymer ?
#
loop_
_entity_poly.entity_id
_entity_poly.type
_entity_poly.pdbx_seq_one_letter_code
_entity_poly.pdbx_strand_id
1 'polypeptide(L)'
;MPFGLLVGCGVTKHIPENEKLYTGATIEINRDFSVKGFKELNAELEGLLKPEPNSKILGMRVGLWSHYKVQKENPGFINRFIYKKLGEEPVYFSSVEIAKTEGLILNRLDNNGFFFSEVNSEVQEQPKKASVNYKVDLAQPYQLGSYQYEKDSLPIDRSIRKLLEATKIAEGDYFSLEMMKNERTRLDEGLKNEGFYNFNPDFLIFEADTNQYDNKKFDLFFEAQRKCSGKRNCAI
;
A
#
# COMPACT_ATOMS: atom_id res chain seq x y z
N MET A 1 -25.41 -23.31 32.53
CA MET A 1 -25.30 -24.45 31.59
C MET A 1 -23.92 -24.38 30.95
N PRO A 2 -23.01 -25.33 31.21
CA PRO A 2 -21.67 -25.29 30.63
C PRO A 2 -21.75 -25.82 29.20
N PHE A 3 -21.51 -24.95 28.22
CA PHE A 3 -21.34 -25.34 26.82
C PHE A 3 -19.89 -25.79 26.64
N GLY A 4 -19.70 -27.06 26.32
CA GLY A 4 -18.39 -27.73 26.29
C GLY A 4 -17.39 -27.08 25.33
N LEU A 5 -16.29 -26.60 25.91
CA LEU A 5 -15.05 -26.16 25.26
C LEU A 5 -14.22 -27.37 24.77
N LEU A 6 -14.43 -27.92 23.56
CA LEU A 6 -13.53 -28.95 23.01
C LEU A 6 -13.46 -29.02 21.47
N VAL A 7 -13.03 -27.96 20.76
CA VAL A 7 -12.53 -28.09 19.37
C VAL A 7 -11.40 -27.08 19.09
N GLY A 8 -10.25 -27.22 19.77
CA GLY A 8 -9.19 -26.19 19.71
C GLY A 8 -7.77 -26.60 19.30
N CYS A 9 -7.41 -27.90 19.31
CA CYS A 9 -6.00 -28.33 19.34
C CYS A 9 -5.57 -29.30 18.23
N GLY A 10 -5.98 -29.05 16.98
CA GLY A 10 -5.61 -29.94 15.86
C GLY A 10 -4.18 -29.73 15.35
N VAL A 11 -3.86 -28.49 14.97
CA VAL A 11 -2.64 -28.14 14.22
C VAL A 11 -1.50 -27.72 15.14
N THR A 12 -1.81 -27.13 16.30
CA THR A 12 -0.80 -26.55 17.19
C THR A 12 0.22 -27.54 17.74
N LYS A 13 -0.17 -28.82 17.86
CA LYS A 13 0.72 -29.91 18.28
C LYS A 13 1.82 -30.27 17.28
N HIS A 14 1.69 -29.80 16.03
CA HIS A 14 2.65 -30.06 14.96
C HIS A 14 3.62 -28.89 14.75
N ILE A 15 3.43 -27.79 15.50
CA ILE A 15 4.29 -26.61 15.42
C ILE A 15 5.56 -26.89 16.26
N PRO A 16 6.76 -26.69 15.70
CA PRO A 16 8.03 -26.80 16.42
C PRO A 16 8.05 -26.00 17.73
N GLU A 17 8.88 -26.40 18.70
CA GLU A 17 8.95 -25.71 20.00
C GLU A 17 9.53 -24.29 19.90
N ASN A 18 10.40 -24.05 18.94
CA ASN A 18 11.01 -22.73 18.67
C ASN A 18 10.19 -21.86 17.71
N GLU A 19 8.98 -22.28 17.34
CA GLU A 19 8.14 -21.59 16.36
C GLU A 19 6.74 -21.27 16.87
N LYS A 20 6.14 -20.24 16.29
CA LYS A 20 4.74 -19.85 16.54
C LYS A 20 4.01 -19.75 15.22
N LEU A 21 2.80 -20.31 15.14
CA LEU A 21 1.97 -20.12 13.96
C LEU A 21 1.51 -18.67 13.88
N TYR A 22 1.74 -18.03 12.75
CA TYR A 22 1.23 -16.70 12.51
C TYR A 22 -0.29 -16.74 12.33
N THR A 23 -1.00 -15.92 13.10
CA THR A 23 -2.46 -15.87 13.08
C THR A 23 -3.06 -14.68 12.36
N GLY A 24 -2.23 -13.78 11.85
CA GLY A 24 -2.63 -12.59 11.12
C GLY A 24 -2.13 -11.31 11.80
N ALA A 25 -2.40 -10.20 11.13
CA ALA A 25 -2.18 -8.87 11.67
C ALA A 25 -3.44 -8.02 11.53
N THR A 26 -3.56 -7.03 12.40
CA THR A 26 -4.62 -6.01 12.37
C THR A 26 -3.99 -4.64 12.28
N ILE A 27 -4.75 -3.68 11.77
CA ILE A 27 -4.39 -2.27 11.78
C ILE A 27 -5.49 -1.48 12.50
N GLU A 28 -5.09 -0.65 13.44
CA GLU A 28 -5.95 0.26 14.20
C GLU A 28 -5.49 1.69 13.90
N ILE A 29 -6.40 2.54 13.44
CA ILE A 29 -6.07 3.90 13.02
C ILE A 29 -6.73 4.90 13.97
N ASN A 30 -5.90 5.60 14.72
CA ASN A 30 -6.29 6.67 15.64
C ASN A 30 -6.32 8.00 14.89
N ARG A 31 -7.47 8.69 14.95
CA ARG A 31 -7.68 10.04 14.40
C ARG A 31 -8.83 10.75 15.10
N ASP A 32 -8.77 12.06 15.18
CA ASP A 32 -9.82 12.94 15.73
C ASP A 32 -10.53 13.80 14.66
N PHE A 33 -10.12 13.69 13.40
CA PHE A 33 -10.69 14.40 12.24
C PHE A 33 -11.32 13.43 11.23
N SER A 34 -12.17 13.97 10.35
CA SER A 34 -12.75 13.20 9.22
C SER A 34 -11.82 13.18 8.02
N VAL A 35 -11.79 12.07 7.30
CA VAL A 35 -10.96 11.86 6.10
C VAL A 35 -11.86 11.43 4.94
N LYS A 36 -11.85 12.20 3.85
CA LYS A 36 -12.50 11.80 2.59
C LYS A 36 -11.79 10.56 2.03
N GLY A 37 -12.54 9.54 1.61
CA GLY A 37 -11.95 8.31 1.08
C GLY A 37 -11.27 7.41 2.11
N PHE A 38 -11.61 7.56 3.40
CA PHE A 38 -10.97 6.80 4.48
C PHE A 38 -11.12 5.27 4.32
N LYS A 39 -12.23 4.81 3.75
CA LYS A 39 -12.48 3.38 3.55
C LYS A 39 -11.48 2.78 2.56
N GLU A 40 -11.23 3.51 1.48
CA GLU A 40 -10.27 3.15 0.45
C GLU A 40 -8.84 3.16 1.01
N LEU A 41 -8.48 4.21 1.75
CA LEU A 41 -7.20 4.29 2.45
C LEU A 41 -7.00 3.10 3.42
N ASN A 42 -8.00 2.79 4.24
CA ASN A 42 -7.91 1.69 5.19
C ASN A 42 -7.73 0.34 4.48
N ALA A 43 -8.46 0.10 3.39
CA ALA A 43 -8.31 -1.11 2.59
C ALA A 43 -6.92 -1.22 1.95
N GLU A 44 -6.34 -0.11 1.49
CA GLU A 44 -4.96 -0.08 0.99
C GLU A 44 -3.95 -0.46 2.07
N LEU A 45 -4.11 0.07 3.30
CA LEU A 45 -3.20 -0.23 4.40
C LEU A 45 -3.34 -1.68 4.89
N GLU A 46 -4.56 -2.21 4.98
CA GLU A 46 -4.81 -3.63 5.28
C GLU A 46 -4.14 -4.55 4.24
N GLY A 47 -4.11 -4.13 2.97
CA GLY A 47 -3.44 -4.86 1.89
C GLY A 47 -1.91 -4.99 2.05
N LEU A 48 -1.28 -4.15 2.88
CA LEU A 48 0.16 -4.18 3.17
C LEU A 48 0.54 -5.22 4.23
N LEU A 49 -0.44 -5.76 4.97
CA LEU A 49 -0.21 -6.68 6.07
C LEU A 49 0.18 -8.08 5.54
N LYS A 50 1.48 -8.29 5.32
CA LYS A 50 2.05 -9.53 4.80
C LYS A 50 3.05 -10.15 5.80
N PRO A 51 3.21 -11.48 5.82
CA PRO A 51 2.47 -12.49 5.04
C PRO A 51 0.99 -12.60 5.47
N GLU A 52 0.16 -13.28 4.67
CA GLU A 52 -1.20 -13.66 5.09
C GLU A 52 -1.16 -14.95 5.91
N PRO A 53 -1.98 -15.08 6.98
CA PRO A 53 -2.03 -16.31 7.75
C PRO A 53 -2.71 -17.43 6.95
N ASN A 54 -2.42 -18.68 7.33
CA ASN A 54 -3.10 -19.84 6.76
C ASN A 54 -4.63 -19.71 6.82
N SER A 55 -5.29 -20.03 5.70
CA SER A 55 -6.72 -19.82 5.51
C SER A 55 -7.56 -20.69 6.43
N LYS A 56 -8.80 -20.25 6.70
CA LYS A 56 -9.78 -20.97 7.52
C LYS A 56 -11.03 -21.27 6.71
N ILE A 57 -11.43 -22.54 6.69
CA ILE A 57 -12.71 -23.01 6.18
C ILE A 57 -13.56 -23.42 7.38
N LEU A 58 -14.71 -22.76 7.58
CA LEU A 58 -15.58 -22.98 8.74
C LEU A 58 -14.83 -22.87 10.09
N GLY A 59 -13.90 -21.93 10.19
CA GLY A 59 -13.06 -21.72 11.38
C GLY A 59 -11.87 -22.68 11.52
N MET A 60 -11.75 -23.69 10.65
CA MET A 60 -10.68 -24.68 10.68
C MET A 60 -9.62 -24.42 9.61
N ARG A 61 -8.33 -24.58 9.95
CA ARG A 61 -7.23 -24.50 8.98
C ARG A 61 -7.05 -25.83 8.26
N VAL A 62 -8.01 -26.18 7.40
CA VAL A 62 -8.06 -27.48 6.70
C VAL A 62 -6.81 -27.69 5.83
N GLY A 63 -6.36 -26.64 5.13
CA GLY A 63 -5.17 -26.70 4.29
C GLY A 63 -3.91 -27.04 5.07
N LEU A 64 -3.63 -26.27 6.11
CA LEU A 64 -2.50 -26.52 7.01
C LEU A 64 -2.60 -27.87 7.73
N TRP A 65 -3.80 -28.28 8.16
CA TRP A 65 -4.01 -29.60 8.75
C TRP A 65 -3.64 -30.72 7.76
N SER A 66 -4.05 -30.60 6.50
CA SER A 66 -3.76 -31.59 5.46
C SER A 66 -2.26 -31.69 5.14
N HIS A 67 -1.53 -30.57 5.20
CA HIS A 67 -0.08 -30.52 5.03
C HIS A 67 0.63 -31.43 6.04
N TYR A 68 0.32 -31.28 7.34
CA TYR A 68 0.90 -32.15 8.38
C TYR A 68 0.44 -33.62 8.29
N LYS A 69 -0.74 -33.88 7.71
CA LYS A 69 -1.23 -35.27 7.53
C LYS A 69 -0.51 -36.00 6.42
N VAL A 70 -0.13 -35.32 5.33
CA VAL A 70 0.54 -35.93 4.18
C VAL A 70 2.00 -36.27 4.45
N GLN A 71 2.66 -35.58 5.40
CA GLN A 71 4.04 -35.87 5.80
C GLN A 71 4.22 -37.18 6.59
N LYS A 72 3.13 -37.85 7.00
CA LYS A 72 3.20 -39.17 7.66
C LYS A 72 3.59 -40.26 6.65
N GLU A 73 4.23 -41.33 7.12
CA GLU A 73 4.66 -42.47 6.26
C GLU A 73 3.52 -43.02 5.37
N ASN A 74 2.31 -43.17 5.92
CA ASN A 74 1.14 -43.70 5.21
C ASN A 74 -0.06 -42.75 5.31
N PRO A 75 -0.13 -41.68 4.50
CA PRO A 75 -1.13 -40.64 4.68
C PRO A 75 -2.51 -41.01 4.11
N GLY A 76 -2.64 -42.09 3.34
CA GLY A 76 -3.90 -42.51 2.72
C GLY A 76 -4.37 -41.60 1.56
N PHE A 77 -5.26 -42.12 0.72
CA PHE A 77 -5.72 -41.43 -0.49
C PHE A 77 -6.49 -40.13 -0.19
N ILE A 78 -7.35 -40.14 0.83
CA ILE A 78 -8.20 -38.99 1.19
C ILE A 78 -7.35 -37.77 1.59
N ASN A 79 -6.35 -37.95 2.47
CA ASN A 79 -5.51 -36.83 2.91
C ASN A 79 -4.67 -36.27 1.76
N ARG A 80 -4.16 -37.12 0.87
CA ARG A 80 -3.45 -36.70 -0.35
C ARG A 80 -4.36 -35.90 -1.28
N PHE A 81 -5.61 -36.33 -1.46
CA PHE A 81 -6.59 -35.62 -2.29
C PHE A 81 -6.93 -34.24 -1.73
N ILE A 82 -7.15 -34.13 -0.42
CA ILE A 82 -7.43 -32.85 0.26
C ILE A 82 -6.22 -31.92 0.13
N TYR A 83 -5.00 -32.41 0.42
CA TYR A 83 -3.78 -31.61 0.29
C TYR A 83 -3.56 -31.11 -1.14
N LYS A 84 -3.82 -31.95 -2.15
CA LYS A 84 -3.73 -31.54 -3.56
C LYS A 84 -4.69 -30.38 -3.91
N LYS A 85 -5.81 -30.26 -3.20
CA LYS A 85 -6.83 -29.24 -3.47
C LYS A 85 -6.71 -28.00 -2.59
N LEU A 86 -6.30 -28.16 -1.34
CA LEU A 86 -6.40 -27.14 -0.29
C LEU A 86 -5.11 -27.00 0.53
N GLY A 87 -4.06 -27.76 0.24
CA GLY A 87 -2.85 -27.80 1.05
C GLY A 87 -2.18 -26.45 1.19
N GLU A 88 -1.74 -26.12 2.40
CA GLU A 88 -0.99 -24.91 2.70
C GLU A 88 0.18 -25.24 3.62
N GLU A 89 1.34 -24.67 3.34
CA GLU A 89 2.50 -24.75 4.23
C GLU A 89 2.29 -23.85 5.47
N PRO A 90 2.89 -24.19 6.63
CA PRO A 90 2.79 -23.35 7.82
C PRO A 90 3.39 -21.97 7.58
N VAL A 91 2.60 -20.93 7.87
CA VAL A 91 3.12 -19.57 7.98
C VAL A 91 3.52 -19.35 9.44
N TYR A 92 4.82 -19.31 9.69
CA TYR A 92 5.36 -19.05 11.01
C TYR A 92 5.52 -17.55 11.27
N PHE A 93 5.49 -17.18 12.54
CA PHE A 93 5.71 -15.79 12.96
C PHE A 93 7.13 -15.31 12.66
N SER A 94 8.11 -16.21 12.63
CA SER A 94 9.50 -15.91 12.29
C SER A 94 9.69 -15.36 10.87
N SER A 95 8.72 -15.55 9.96
CA SER A 95 8.76 -14.98 8.61
C SER A 95 8.10 -13.59 8.51
N VAL A 96 7.54 -13.05 9.61
CA VAL A 96 6.88 -11.75 9.62
C VAL A 96 7.92 -10.64 9.78
N GLU A 97 8.07 -9.81 8.75
CA GLU A 97 8.99 -8.66 8.75
C GLU A 97 8.31 -7.39 9.29
N ILE A 98 8.11 -7.31 10.61
CA ILE A 98 7.31 -6.25 11.27
C ILE A 98 7.78 -4.84 10.89
N ALA A 99 9.07 -4.53 11.08
CA ALA A 99 9.62 -3.20 10.80
C ALA A 99 9.48 -2.80 9.32
N LYS A 100 9.51 -3.77 8.40
CA LYS A 100 9.31 -3.53 6.98
C LYS A 100 7.84 -3.19 6.70
N THR A 101 6.90 -3.90 7.33
CA THR A 101 5.48 -3.57 7.23
C THR A 101 5.18 -2.19 7.79
N GLU A 102 5.77 -1.80 8.92
CA GLU A 102 5.65 -0.43 9.46
C GLU A 102 6.14 0.62 8.44
N GLY A 103 7.32 0.40 7.85
CA GLY A 103 7.85 1.28 6.80
C GLY A 103 6.96 1.35 5.56
N LEU A 104 6.33 0.25 5.15
CA LEU A 104 5.37 0.24 4.04
C LEU A 104 4.10 1.03 4.36
N ILE A 105 3.57 0.90 5.58
CA ILE A 105 2.41 1.66 6.06
C ILE A 105 2.75 3.16 6.04
N LEU A 106 3.86 3.56 6.66
CA LEU A 106 4.32 4.96 6.67
C LEU A 106 4.48 5.51 5.25
N ASN A 107 5.17 4.78 4.37
CA ASN A 107 5.35 5.22 2.99
C ASN A 107 4.02 5.37 2.24
N ARG A 108 3.05 4.46 2.48
CA ARG A 108 1.71 4.57 1.89
C ARG A 108 0.96 5.79 2.40
N LEU A 109 1.08 6.11 3.68
CA LEU A 109 0.49 7.31 4.30
C LEU A 109 1.10 8.59 3.72
N ASP A 110 2.43 8.67 3.62
CA ASP A 110 3.15 9.80 3.02
C ASP A 110 2.74 10.02 1.56
N ASN A 111 2.66 8.94 0.76
CA ASN A 111 2.22 9.01 -0.63
C ASN A 111 0.77 9.51 -0.79
N ASN A 112 -0.03 9.46 0.28
CA ASN A 112 -1.40 9.96 0.36
C ASN A 112 -1.52 11.25 1.19
N GLY A 113 -0.40 11.92 1.48
CA GLY A 113 -0.41 13.24 2.11
C GLY A 113 -0.53 13.27 3.62
N PHE A 114 -0.58 12.11 4.27
CA PHE A 114 -0.65 11.99 5.74
C PHE A 114 0.76 12.03 6.35
N PHE A 115 1.56 13.01 5.93
CA PHE A 115 2.93 13.19 6.41
C PHE A 115 2.96 13.33 7.93
N PHE A 116 4.05 12.86 8.55
CA PHE A 116 4.25 12.87 10.00
C PHE A 116 3.26 11.99 10.79
N SER A 117 2.60 11.03 10.12
CA SER A 117 1.89 9.97 10.84
C SER A 117 2.90 9.05 11.51
N GLU A 118 2.49 8.42 12.61
CA GLU A 118 3.31 7.46 13.35
C GLU A 118 2.70 6.05 13.26
N VAL A 119 3.56 5.04 13.22
CA VAL A 119 3.15 3.63 13.18
C VAL A 119 3.93 2.88 14.24
N ASN A 120 3.21 2.20 15.12
CA ASN A 120 3.77 1.35 16.17
C ASN A 120 3.18 -0.06 16.05
N SER A 121 3.96 -1.09 16.35
CA SER A 121 3.48 -2.47 16.38
C SER A 121 3.50 -3.07 17.78
N GLU A 122 2.52 -3.94 18.05
CA GLU A 122 2.43 -4.72 19.27
C GLU A 122 2.27 -6.20 18.89
N VAL A 123 3.20 -7.03 19.36
CA VAL A 123 3.14 -8.49 19.15
C VAL A 123 2.29 -9.13 20.24
N GLN A 124 1.24 -9.82 19.83
CA GLN A 124 0.40 -10.60 20.73
C GLN A 124 0.82 -12.07 20.68
N GLU A 125 1.46 -12.53 21.74
CA GLU A 125 2.00 -13.88 21.82
C GLU A 125 1.13 -14.85 22.62
N GLN A 126 1.03 -16.07 22.11
CA GLN A 126 0.49 -17.24 22.81
C GLN A 126 1.50 -18.40 22.67
N PRO A 127 1.40 -19.48 23.47
CA PRO A 127 2.42 -20.54 23.48
C PRO A 127 2.78 -21.15 22.12
N LYS A 128 1.83 -21.20 21.17
CA LYS A 128 2.03 -21.77 19.82
C LYS A 128 1.57 -20.85 18.69
N LYS A 129 1.22 -19.59 18.99
CA LYS A 129 0.63 -18.65 18.03
C LYS A 129 1.12 -17.24 18.29
N ALA A 130 1.19 -16.42 17.26
CA ALA A 130 1.43 -15.00 17.40
C ALA A 130 0.70 -14.19 16.32
N SER A 131 0.31 -12.97 16.67
CA SER A 131 -0.23 -11.96 15.76
C SER A 131 0.41 -10.61 16.01
N VAL A 132 0.24 -9.69 15.07
CA VAL A 132 0.73 -8.30 15.20
C VAL A 132 -0.46 -7.34 15.16
N ASN A 133 -0.51 -6.40 16.08
CA ASN A 133 -1.43 -5.26 15.98
C ASN A 133 -0.61 -4.02 15.63
N TYR A 134 -0.85 -3.44 14.45
CA TYR A 134 -0.28 -2.16 14.06
C TYR A 134 -1.21 -1.02 14.47
N LYS A 135 -0.70 -0.07 15.23
CA LYS A 135 -1.40 1.14 15.64
C LYS A 135 -0.85 2.31 14.84
N VAL A 136 -1.72 3.02 14.16
CA VAL A 136 -1.39 4.18 13.34
C VAL A 136 -1.97 5.41 14.00
N ASP A 137 -1.12 6.34 14.41
CA ASP A 137 -1.54 7.67 14.83
C ASP A 137 -1.51 8.57 13.59
N LEU A 138 -2.69 8.76 12.99
CA LEU A 138 -2.83 9.37 11.67
C LEU A 138 -2.78 10.91 11.78
N ALA A 139 -1.82 11.52 11.11
CA ALA A 139 -1.72 12.97 11.01
C ALA A 139 -2.73 13.55 10.00
N GLN A 140 -3.08 14.83 10.11
CA GLN A 140 -3.97 15.47 9.13
C GLN A 140 -3.34 15.48 7.72
N PRO A 141 -4.12 15.19 6.66
CA PRO A 141 -3.59 15.17 5.30
C PRO A 141 -3.31 16.59 4.82
N TYR A 142 -2.27 16.72 4.01
CA TYR A 142 -2.00 17.96 3.27
C TYR A 142 -3.01 18.15 2.15
N GLN A 143 -3.59 19.35 2.08
CA GLN A 143 -4.59 19.73 1.08
C GLN A 143 -4.00 20.71 0.08
N LEU A 144 -4.37 20.55 -1.19
CA LEU A 144 -3.90 21.40 -2.27
C LEU A 144 -4.45 22.82 -2.09
N GLY A 145 -3.54 23.79 -1.91
CA GLY A 145 -3.82 25.21 -1.81
C GLY A 145 -3.96 25.85 -3.20
N SER A 146 -2.95 25.68 -4.05
CA SER A 146 -2.97 26.14 -5.43
C SER A 146 -2.27 25.15 -6.37
N TYR A 147 -2.72 25.11 -7.63
CA TYR A 147 -2.09 24.36 -8.70
C TYR A 147 -1.62 25.30 -9.81
N GLN A 148 -0.31 25.38 -10.03
CA GLN A 148 0.30 26.35 -10.92
C GLN A 148 1.16 25.66 -11.97
N TYR A 149 0.90 25.97 -13.23
CA TYR A 149 1.76 25.54 -14.34
C TYR A 149 2.75 26.65 -14.69
N GLU A 150 4.04 26.34 -14.58
CA GLU A 150 5.11 27.24 -14.97
C GLU A 150 5.27 27.25 -16.49
N LYS A 151 5.03 28.42 -17.08
CA LYS A 151 5.13 28.61 -18.52
C LYS A 151 6.59 28.48 -18.98
N ASP A 152 6.81 27.71 -20.03
CA ASP A 152 8.03 27.82 -20.83
C ASP A 152 7.72 28.31 -22.27
N SER A 153 8.76 28.79 -22.94
CA SER A 153 8.85 29.21 -24.33
C SER A 153 8.76 28.06 -25.35
N LEU A 154 8.50 26.83 -24.91
CA LEU A 154 8.58 25.63 -25.74
C LEU A 154 7.37 25.51 -26.68
N PRO A 155 7.54 24.95 -27.89
CA PRO A 155 6.42 24.64 -28.77
C PRO A 155 5.38 23.71 -28.13
N ILE A 156 5.81 22.82 -27.23
CA ILE A 156 4.96 21.88 -26.49
C ILE A 156 4.07 22.57 -25.45
N ASP A 157 4.43 23.77 -24.98
CA ASP A 157 3.72 24.52 -23.93
C ASP A 157 2.24 24.73 -24.29
N ARG A 158 1.95 25.04 -25.55
CA ARG A 158 0.58 25.24 -26.02
C ARG A 158 -0.25 23.96 -25.88
N SER A 159 0.31 22.82 -26.26
CA SER A 159 -0.33 21.52 -26.16
C SER A 159 -0.55 21.12 -24.70
N ILE A 160 0.44 21.34 -23.84
CA ILE A 160 0.34 21.08 -22.40
C ILE A 160 -0.80 21.92 -21.78
N ARG A 161 -0.82 23.24 -22.01
CA ARG A 161 -1.87 24.12 -21.48
C ARG A 161 -3.27 23.67 -21.87
N LYS A 162 -3.45 23.32 -23.14
CA LYS A 162 -4.73 22.81 -23.66
C LYS A 162 -5.12 21.50 -22.97
N LEU A 163 -4.18 20.60 -22.72
CA LEU A 163 -4.45 19.35 -22.00
C LEU A 163 -4.73 19.56 -20.51
N LEU A 164 -4.13 20.60 -19.90
CA LEU A 164 -4.35 20.98 -18.51
C LEU A 164 -5.75 21.55 -18.26
N GLU A 165 -6.44 22.09 -19.28
CA GLU A 165 -7.85 22.51 -19.16
C GLU A 165 -8.78 21.35 -18.72
N ALA A 166 -8.39 20.11 -19.02
CA ALA A 166 -9.12 18.90 -18.63
C ALA A 166 -8.51 18.18 -17.40
N THR A 167 -7.63 18.86 -16.64
CA THR A 167 -7.07 18.29 -15.41
C THR A 167 -8.17 17.96 -14.40
N LYS A 168 -7.93 16.91 -13.62
CA LYS A 168 -8.80 16.52 -12.50
C LYS A 168 -8.26 16.97 -11.15
N ILE A 169 -7.06 17.55 -11.13
CA ILE A 169 -6.43 18.06 -9.92
C ILE A 169 -7.06 19.42 -9.60
N ALA A 170 -7.65 19.54 -8.42
CA ALA A 170 -8.34 20.76 -8.00
C ALA A 170 -7.97 21.17 -6.57
N GLU A 171 -8.10 22.47 -6.27
CA GLU A 171 -7.92 23.00 -4.91
C GLU A 171 -8.77 22.22 -3.90
N GLY A 172 -8.19 21.93 -2.74
CA GLY A 172 -8.80 21.11 -1.69
C GLY A 172 -8.62 19.60 -1.85
N ASP A 173 -8.11 19.11 -2.98
CA ASP A 173 -7.70 17.71 -3.09
C ASP A 173 -6.58 17.37 -2.11
N TYR A 174 -6.56 16.13 -1.61
CA TYR A 174 -5.45 15.68 -0.76
C TYR A 174 -4.22 15.44 -1.61
N PHE A 175 -3.04 15.65 -1.01
CA PHE A 175 -1.79 15.24 -1.64
C PHE A 175 -1.86 13.76 -2.00
N SER A 176 -1.58 13.44 -3.26
CA SER A 176 -1.55 12.07 -3.73
C SER A 176 -0.48 11.94 -4.81
N LEU A 177 0.57 11.18 -4.50
CA LEU A 177 1.61 10.87 -5.47
C LEU A 177 1.03 10.09 -6.67
N GLU A 178 0.04 9.24 -6.43
CA GLU A 178 -0.65 8.50 -7.48
C GLU A 178 -1.44 9.43 -8.42
N MET A 179 -2.17 10.40 -7.88
CA MET A 179 -2.87 11.41 -8.68
C MET A 179 -1.90 12.15 -9.62
N MET A 180 -0.75 12.60 -9.08
CA MET A 180 0.28 13.29 -9.88
C MET A 180 0.89 12.36 -10.94
N LYS A 181 1.10 11.08 -10.64
CA LYS A 181 1.59 10.09 -11.63
C LYS A 181 0.56 9.86 -12.73
N ASN A 182 -0.72 9.71 -12.38
CA ASN A 182 -1.80 9.53 -13.33
C ASN A 182 -1.96 10.74 -14.24
N GLU A 183 -1.80 11.94 -13.70
CA GLU A 183 -1.80 13.16 -14.50
C GLU A 183 -0.62 13.22 -15.48
N ARG A 184 0.59 12.80 -15.07
CA ARG A 184 1.74 12.66 -15.99
C ARG A 184 1.45 11.71 -17.13
N THR A 185 0.90 10.54 -16.84
CA THR A 185 0.51 9.56 -17.87
C THR A 185 -0.52 10.14 -18.83
N ARG A 186 -1.55 10.81 -18.30
CA ARG A 186 -2.59 11.45 -19.12
C ARG A 186 -2.02 12.51 -20.06
N LEU A 187 -1.12 13.35 -19.55
CA LEU A 187 -0.46 14.39 -20.34
C LEU A 187 0.48 13.77 -21.39
N ASP A 188 1.26 12.75 -21.04
CA ASP A 188 2.12 12.01 -21.98
C ASP A 188 1.31 11.40 -23.13
N GLU A 189 0.22 10.70 -22.83
CA GLU A 189 -0.68 10.14 -23.85
C GLU A 189 -1.30 11.24 -24.73
N GLY A 190 -1.74 12.34 -24.12
CA GLY A 190 -2.29 13.49 -24.85
C GLY A 190 -1.27 14.13 -25.79
N LEU A 191 -0.02 14.31 -25.34
CA LEU A 191 1.06 14.88 -26.14
C LEU A 191 1.46 13.95 -27.30
N LYS A 192 1.53 12.64 -27.06
CA LYS A 192 1.78 11.66 -28.12
C LYS A 192 0.71 11.70 -29.21
N ASN A 193 -0.55 11.89 -28.82
CA ASN A 193 -1.66 12.04 -29.77
C ASN A 193 -1.60 13.34 -30.59
N GLU A 194 -0.93 14.38 -30.07
CA GLU A 194 -0.66 15.63 -30.82
C GLU A 194 0.66 15.59 -31.63
N GLY A 195 1.32 14.42 -31.70
CA GLY A 195 2.50 14.18 -32.54
C GLY A 195 3.84 14.15 -31.81
N PHE A 196 3.86 14.32 -30.49
CA PHE A 196 5.07 14.25 -29.67
C PHE A 196 5.40 12.79 -29.29
N TYR A 197 5.62 11.92 -30.28
CA TYR A 197 5.74 10.46 -30.07
C TYR A 197 6.88 10.02 -29.14
N ASN A 198 7.97 10.81 -29.07
CA ASN A 198 9.14 10.52 -28.25
C ASN A 198 9.07 11.18 -26.86
N PHE A 199 7.95 11.81 -26.51
CA PHE A 199 7.79 12.43 -25.20
C PHE A 199 7.89 11.39 -24.08
N ASN A 200 8.46 11.81 -22.96
CA ASN A 200 8.63 10.99 -21.77
C ASN A 200 7.96 11.68 -20.57
N PRO A 201 7.07 10.99 -19.82
CA PRO A 201 6.42 11.55 -18.64
C PRO A 201 7.40 11.99 -17.53
N ASP A 202 8.66 11.53 -17.54
CA ASP A 202 9.70 11.98 -16.61
C ASP A 202 10.13 13.44 -16.86
N PHE A 203 9.77 14.03 -18.00
CA PHE A 203 9.99 15.45 -18.27
C PHE A 203 8.96 16.33 -17.57
N LEU A 204 7.88 15.75 -17.07
CA LEU A 204 6.84 16.42 -16.32
C LEU A 204 7.16 16.36 -14.84
N ILE A 205 7.53 17.51 -14.25
CA ILE A 205 7.93 17.61 -12.86
C ILE A 205 6.83 18.28 -12.06
N PHE A 206 6.50 17.65 -10.94
CA PHE A 206 5.60 18.19 -9.93
C PHE A 206 6.42 18.50 -8.68
N GLU A 207 6.35 19.74 -8.22
CA GLU A 207 6.99 20.20 -7.00
C GLU A 207 5.92 20.62 -6.00
N ALA A 208 5.96 20.05 -4.80
CA ALA A 208 5.04 20.39 -3.72
C ALA A 208 5.77 21.26 -2.69
N ASP A 209 5.31 22.50 -2.52
CA ASP A 209 5.80 23.40 -1.48
C ASP A 209 4.83 23.42 -0.28
N THR A 210 5.34 23.02 0.88
CA THR A 210 4.58 22.92 2.14
C THR A 210 4.90 24.04 3.13
N ASN A 211 5.79 24.99 2.79
CA ASN A 211 6.30 25.99 3.73
C ASN A 211 5.46 27.28 3.79
N GLN A 212 4.53 27.48 2.85
CA GLN A 212 3.80 28.75 2.71
C GLN A 212 2.64 28.91 3.69
N TYR A 213 2.27 27.86 4.40
CA TYR A 213 1.08 27.84 5.23
C TYR A 213 1.35 27.34 6.66
N ASP A 214 0.72 28.01 7.63
CA ASP A 214 0.67 27.53 9.02
C ASP A 214 -0.28 26.34 9.20
N ASN A 215 -1.08 26.03 8.19
CA ASN A 215 -1.98 24.88 8.15
C ASN A 215 -1.46 23.78 7.20
N LYS A 216 -2.07 22.60 7.23
CA LYS A 216 -1.71 21.44 6.39
C LYS A 216 -2.13 21.65 4.93
N LYS A 217 -1.58 22.67 4.28
CA LYS A 217 -1.75 22.97 2.87
C LYS A 217 -0.42 22.90 2.13
N PHE A 218 -0.50 22.68 0.82
CA PHE A 218 0.66 22.73 -0.06
C PHE A 218 0.29 23.38 -1.39
N ASP A 219 1.26 24.05 -2.00
CA ASP A 219 1.18 24.50 -3.39
C ASP A 219 1.83 23.47 -4.30
N LEU A 220 1.18 23.21 -5.43
CA LEU A 220 1.67 22.27 -6.45
C LEU A 220 2.11 23.06 -7.68
N PHE A 221 3.41 23.08 -7.92
CA PHE A 221 4.01 23.62 -9.12
C PHE A 221 4.23 22.50 -10.12
N PHE A 222 3.94 22.79 -11.38
CA PHE A 222 4.09 21.87 -12.49
C PHE A 222 4.91 22.52 -13.58
N GLU A 223 5.98 21.85 -13.99
CA GLU A 223 6.85 22.31 -15.07
C GLU A 223 7.20 21.17 -16.03
N ALA A 224 7.48 21.53 -17.28
CA ALA A 224 7.99 20.62 -18.29
C ALA A 224 9.49 20.88 -18.47
N GLN A 225 10.34 20.02 -17.90
CA GLN A 225 11.79 20.15 -17.99
C GLN A 225 12.34 19.69 -19.34
N ARG A 226 13.36 20.39 -19.82
CA ARG A 226 14.18 19.96 -20.95
C ARG A 226 15.30 19.04 -20.44
N LYS A 227 15.37 17.80 -20.90
CA LYS A 227 16.63 17.04 -20.76
C LYS A 227 17.61 17.46 -21.86
N CYS A 228 18.55 18.31 -21.50
CA CYS A 228 19.68 18.67 -22.36
C CYS A 228 20.85 17.72 -22.08
N SER A 229 21.15 16.82 -23.02
CA SER A 229 22.41 16.07 -23.02
C SER A 229 23.49 16.94 -23.67
N GLY A 230 24.22 17.70 -22.85
CA GLY A 230 25.25 18.63 -23.29
C GLY A 230 24.75 19.90 -24.00
N LYS A 231 25.69 20.77 -24.37
CA LYS A 231 25.44 22.18 -24.79
C LYS A 231 24.64 22.42 -26.08
N ARG A 232 24.16 21.39 -26.81
CA ARG A 232 23.55 21.64 -28.14
C ARG A 232 22.30 20.84 -28.52
N ASN A 233 21.91 19.79 -27.80
CA ASN A 233 20.70 19.03 -28.15
C ASN A 233 19.82 18.85 -26.90
N CYS A 234 18.84 19.73 -26.75
CA CYS A 234 17.76 19.55 -25.79
C CYS A 234 16.63 18.80 -26.50
N ALA A 235 16.37 17.56 -26.07
CA ALA A 235 15.17 16.85 -26.46
C ALA A 235 14.02 17.30 -25.55
N ILE A 236 12.82 17.36 -26.13
CA ILE A 236 11.54 17.43 -25.44
C ILE A 236 10.74 16.26 -25.98
#